data_AF-A0A0T8UQK3-F1
#
_entry.id   AF-A0A0T8UQK3-F1
#
_cell.length_a   1.000
_cell.length_b   1.000
_cell.length_c   1.000
_cell.angle_alpha   90.00
_cell.angle_beta   90.00
_cell.angle_gamma   90.00
#
_symmetry.space_group_name_H-M   'P 1'
#
loop_
_entity.id
_entity.type
_entity.pdbx_description
1 polymer ?
#
loop_
_entity_poly.entity_id
_entity_poly.type
_entity_poly.pdbx_seq_one_letter_code
_entity_poly.pdbx_strand_id
1 'polypeptide(L)' 'MDKMKPVFQALNKELIQENLTLTIICVDGYVLEYHGLRATQDVDAFMAL' A
#
# COMPACT_ATOMS: atom_id res chain seq x y z
N MET A 1 -10.73 0.37 0.13
CA MET A 1 -9.66 1.35 -0.21
C MET A 1 -9.48 2.50 0.81
N ASP A 2 -10.53 3.20 1.27
CA ASP A 2 -10.38 4.31 2.24
C ASP A 2 -9.66 3.91 3.53
N LYS A 3 -9.78 2.65 3.94
CA LYS A 3 -9.11 2.08 5.13
C LYS A 3 -7.59 2.04 5.02
N MET A 4 -7.03 1.98 3.81
CA MET A 4 -5.58 1.88 3.59
C MET A 4 -4.89 3.25 3.46
N LYS A 5 -5.68 4.30 3.23
CA LYS A 5 -5.17 5.67 3.10
C LYS A 5 -4.32 6.12 4.30
N PRO A 6 -4.71 5.86 5.57
CA PRO A 6 -3.88 6.22 6.72
C PRO A 6 -2.53 5.50 6.76
N VAL A 7 -2.48 4.24 6.30
CA VAL A 7 -1.27 3.42 6.28
C VAL A 7 -0.26 3.98 5.26
N PHE A 8 -0.71 4.25 4.02
CA PHE A 8 0.15 4.87 3.01
C PHE A 8 0.61 6.28 3.40
N GLN A 9 -0.23 7.06 4.09
CA GLN A 9 0.16 8.37 4.62
C GLN A 9 1.24 8.27 5.69
N ALA A 10 1.13 7.31 6.61
CA ALA A 10 2.15 7.04 7.61
C ALA A 10 3.47 6.61 6.95
N LEU A 11 3.43 5.67 6.00
CA LEU A 11 4.61 5.23 5.25
C LEU A 11 5.28 6.40 4.52
N ASN A 12 4.52 7.20 3.78
CA ASN A 12 5.06 8.35 3.05
C ASN A 12 5.73 9.36 3.99
N LYS A 13 5.20 9.56 5.20
CA LYS A 13 5.80 10.45 6.18
C LYS A 13 7.22 9.98 6.58
N GLU A 14 7.38 8.69 6.86
CA GLU A 14 8.69 8.12 7.22
C GLU A 14 9.66 8.16 6.03
N LEU A 15 9.20 7.85 4.82
CA LEU A 15 10.04 7.91 3.61
C LEU A 15 10.57 9.31 3.31
N ILE A 16 9.74 10.34 3.52
CA ILE A 16 10.14 11.74 3.33
C ILE A 16 11.24 12.15 4.32
N GLN A 17 11.19 11.67 5.57
CA GLN A 17 12.22 11.97 6.58
C GLN A 17 13.59 11.43 6.18
N GLU A 18 13.61 10.27 5.51
CA GLU A 18 14.83 9.61 5.03
C GLU A 18 15.21 10.02 3.59
N ASN A 19 14.46 10.95 2.97
CA ASN A 19 14.62 11.33 1.56
C ASN A 19 14.61 10.13 0.60
N LEU A 20 13.76 9.14 0.90
CA LEU A 20 13.58 7.94 0.11
C LEU A 20 12.32 8.04 -0.75
N THR A 21 12.38 7.47 -1.95
CA THR A 21 11.21 7.25 -2.82
C THR A 21 11.09 5.76 -3.09
N LEU A 22 9.91 5.20 -2.84
CA LEU A 22 9.63 3.79 -3.09
C LEU A 22 8.57 3.62 -4.18
N THR A 23 8.82 2.69 -5.09
CA THR A 23 7.79 2.18 -5.99
C THR A 23 7.20 0.92 -5.36
N ILE A 24 5.93 0.99 -5.00
CA ILE A 24 5.19 -0.12 -4.37
C ILE A 24 4.23 -0.69 -5.41
N ILE A 25 4.32 -2.00 -5.65
CA ILE A 25 3.36 -2.73 -6.46
C ILE A 25 2.41 -3.45 -5.51
N CYS A 26 1.17 -2.94 -5.40
CA CYS A 26 0.13 -3.58 -4.61
C CYS A 26 -0.39 -4.82 -5.34
N VAL A 27 -0.52 -5.93 -4.62
CA VAL A 27 -0.98 -7.22 -5.16
C VAL A 27 -2.05 -7.83 -4.27
N ASP A 28 -2.56 -8.99 -4.69
CA ASP A 28 -3.48 -9.85 -3.93
C ASP A 28 -4.71 -9.09 -3.38
N GLY A 29 -4.96 -9.15 -2.06
CA GLY A 29 -6.17 -8.64 -1.42
C GLY A 29 -6.46 -7.18 -1.75
N TYR A 30 -5.44 -6.33 -1.88
CA TYR A 30 -5.63 -4.93 -2.23
C TYR A 30 -6.23 -4.76 -3.64
N VAL A 31 -5.74 -5.53 -4.62
CA VAL A 31 -6.24 -5.50 -6.00
C VAL A 31 -7.64 -6.11 -6.09
N LEU A 32 -7.91 -7.17 -5.33
CA LEU A 32 -9.23 -7.79 -5.25
C LEU A 32 -10.27 -6.81 -4.69
N GLU A 33 -9.96 -6.13 -3.57
CA GLU A 33 -10.86 -5.13 -2.97
C GLU A 33 -11.12 -3.97 -3.93
N TYR A 34 -10.09 -3.52 -4.67
CA TYR A 34 -10.21 -2.47 -5.68
C TYR A 34 -11.25 -2.83 -6.77
N HIS A 35 -11.35 -4.10 -7.14
CA HIS A 35 -12.33 -4.61 -8.10
C HIS A 35 -13.66 -5.06 -7.46
N GLY A 36 -13.91 -4.74 -6.18
CA GLY A 36 -15.14 -5.08 -5.49
C GLY A 36 -15.27 -6.56 -5.10
N LEU A 37 -14.16 -7.30 -5.13
CA LEU A 37 -14.10 -8.69 -4.71
C LEU A 37 -13.77 -8.79 -3.21
N ARG A 38 -14.14 -9.92 -2.59
CA ARG A 38 -13.78 -10.19 -1.20
C ARG A 38 -12.26 -10.35 -1.09
N ALA A 39 -11.66 -9.60 -0.18
CA ALA A 39 -10.25 -9.63 0.15
C ALA A 39 -10.04 -9.86 1.65
N THR A 40 -8.81 -10.16 2.03
CA THR A 40 -8.32 -10.08 3.40
C THR A 40 -8.02 -8.62 3.78
N GLN A 41 -7.81 -8.34 5.07
CA GLN A 41 -7.64 -6.96 5.56
C GLN A 41 -6.19 -6.46 5.52
N ASP A 42 -5.25 -7.30 5.13
CA ASP A 42 -3.84 -7.01 4.95
C ASP A 42 -3.54 -6.44 3.55
N VAL A 43 -2.35 -5.85 3.41
CA VAL A 43 -1.84 -5.32 2.14
C VAL A 43 -0.56 -6.06 1.81
N ASP A 44 -0.59 -6.83 0.73
CA ASP A 44 0.59 -7.42 0.15
C ASP A 44 1.22 -6.47 -0.87
N ALA A 45 2.53 -6.30 -0.77
CA ALA A 45 3.29 -5.37 -1.57
C ALA A 45 4.69 -5.91 -1.89
N PHE A 46 5.15 -5.63 -3.11
CA PHE A 46 6.54 -5.82 -3.50
C PHE A 46 7.25 -4.47 -3.57
N MET A 47 8.50 -4.46 -3.09
CA MET A 47 9.42 -3.34 -3.23
C MET A 47 10.26 -3.53 -4.49
N ALA A 48 10.22 -2.56 -5.40
CA ALA A 48 11.16 -2.48 -6.51
C ALA A 48 12.28 -1.50 -6.14
N LEU A 49 13.53 -1.97 -6.23
CA LEU A 49 14.75 -1.16 -6.06
C LEU A 49 15.22 -0.61 -7.41
#